data_AF-A0A392Q7N6-F1
#
_entry.id   AF-A0A392Q7N6-F1
#
_cell.length_a   1.000
_cell.length_b   1.000
_cell.length_c   1.000
_cell.angle_alpha   90.00
_cell.angle_beta   90.00
_cell.angle_gamma   90.00
#
_symmetry.space_group_name_H-M   'P 1'
#
loop_
_entity.id
_entity.type
_entity.pdbx_description
1 polymer ?
#
loop_
_entity_poly.entity_id
_entity_poly.type
_entity_poly.pdbx_seq_one_letter_code
_entity_poly.pdbx_strand_id
1 'polypeptide(L)'
;MYLRCLTFECPAKWSAALSCAEYWYNTSYHNSAAMTPFKALYGRDPPQLIRTRGSTQDPPDVQAHLSYREDLLQQLHANLHRAQQSMKSNADKNRRFLEFQVGGLVLVKLQPYRQTVAVIFGDQKLL
;
A
#
# COMPACT_ATOMS: atom_id res chain seq x y z
N MET A 1 1.79 3.17 2.76
CA MET A 1 2.83 3.10 1.70
C MET A 1 2.83 4.40 0.91
N TYR A 2 1.68 4.79 0.35
CA TYR A 2 1.41 6.09 -0.28
C TYR A 2 1.91 7.33 0.50
N LEU A 3 1.52 7.50 1.77
CA LEU A 3 1.97 8.67 2.55
C LEU A 3 3.50 8.72 2.71
N ARG A 4 4.15 7.57 2.98
CA ARG A 4 5.62 7.50 3.08
C ARG A 4 6.30 7.89 1.78
N CYS A 5 5.72 7.53 0.63
CA CYS A 5 6.25 7.91 -0.68
C CYS A 5 6.06 9.41 -1.00
N LEU A 6 5.07 10.07 -0.39
CA LEU A 6 4.83 11.52 -0.53
C LEU A 6 5.67 12.37 0.42
N THR A 7 5.95 11.86 1.62
CA THR A 7 6.57 12.65 2.69
C THR A 7 8.05 12.35 2.89
N PHE A 8 8.63 11.45 2.09
CA PHE A 8 10.03 11.05 2.22
C PHE A 8 10.99 12.25 2.08
N GLU A 9 10.73 13.13 1.11
CA GLU A 9 11.59 14.29 0.83
C GLU A 9 11.27 15.50 1.72
N CYS A 10 10.06 15.57 2.26
CA CYS A 10 9.60 16.68 3.10
C CYS A 10 8.67 16.17 4.23
N PRO A 11 9.23 15.56 5.29
CA PRO A 11 8.45 14.98 6.38
C PRO A 11 7.61 16.01 7.14
N ALA A 12 8.01 17.28 7.16
CA ALA A 12 7.26 18.36 7.82
C ALA A 12 5.90 18.68 7.15
N LYS A 13 5.70 18.31 5.88
CA LYS A 13 4.48 18.62 5.12
C LYS A 13 3.50 17.43 5.06
N TRP A 14 3.64 16.46 5.96
CA TRP A 14 2.85 15.22 5.92
C TRP A 14 1.34 15.43 6.06
N SER A 15 0.91 16.42 6.85
CA SER A 15 -0.51 16.73 7.03
C SER A 15 -1.15 17.24 5.75
N ALA A 16 -0.45 18.11 5.02
CA ALA A 16 -0.89 18.59 3.71
C ALA A 16 -0.91 17.48 2.64
N ALA A 17 -0.03 16.48 2.77
CA ALA A 17 0.02 15.33 1.87
C ALA A 17 -1.03 14.24 2.19
N LEU A 18 -1.69 14.31 3.34
CA LEU A 18 -2.59 13.26 3.83
C LEU A 18 -3.82 13.09 2.93
N SER A 19 -4.47 14.20 2.57
CA SER A 19 -5.64 14.19 1.68
C SER A 19 -5.31 13.61 0.31
N CYS A 20 -4.15 13.96 -0.25
CA CYS A 20 -3.64 13.37 -1.48
C CYS A 20 -3.40 11.86 -1.31
N ALA A 21 -2.73 11.45 -0.24
CA ALA A 21 -2.44 10.04 0.02
C ALA A 21 -3.71 9.19 0.15
N GLU A 22 -4.72 9.72 0.86
CA GLU A 22 -6.03 9.10 1.04
C GLU A 22 -6.77 8.96 -0.29
N TYR A 23 -6.84 10.05 -1.07
CA TYR A 23 -7.45 10.04 -2.39
C TYR A 23 -6.81 8.94 -3.25
N TRP A 24 -5.48 8.93 -3.34
CA TRP A 24 -4.73 7.94 -4.12
C TRP A 24 -5.00 6.51 -3.68
N TYR A 25 -4.98 6.25 -2.37
CA TYR A 25 -5.31 4.93 -1.83
C TYR A 25 -6.72 4.50 -2.24
N ASN A 26 -7.71 5.39 -2.13
CA ASN A 26 -9.10 5.10 -2.44
C ASN A 26 -9.36 4.87 -3.93
N THR A 27 -8.64 5.56 -4.81
CA THR A 27 -8.86 5.46 -6.27
C THR A 27 -7.94 4.48 -6.99
N SER A 28 -6.91 3.95 -6.32
CA SER A 28 -5.98 2.99 -6.93
C SER A 28 -6.53 1.57 -6.92
N TYR A 29 -6.21 0.80 -7.97
CA TYR A 29 -6.64 -0.59 -8.07
C TYR A 29 -5.90 -1.49 -7.07
N HIS A 30 -6.64 -2.31 -6.32
CA HIS A 30 -6.08 -3.24 -5.35
C HIS A 30 -6.24 -4.68 -5.83
N ASN A 31 -5.12 -5.35 -6.12
CA ASN A 31 -5.11 -6.73 -6.63
C ASN A 31 -5.86 -7.73 -5.74
N SER A 32 -5.77 -7.61 -4.42
CA SER A 32 -6.45 -8.52 -3.49
C SER A 32 -7.97 -8.39 -3.48
N ALA A 33 -8.48 -7.20 -3.79
CA ALA A 33 -9.92 -6.92 -3.87
C ALA A 33 -10.46 -6.97 -5.31
N ALA A 34 -9.56 -7.07 -6.30
CA ALA A 34 -9.85 -6.93 -7.74
C ALA A 34 -10.66 -5.65 -8.10
N MET A 35 -10.56 -4.60 -7.28
CA MET A 35 -11.24 -3.32 -7.46
C MET A 35 -10.56 -2.21 -6.64
N THR A 36 -11.03 -0.98 -6.79
CA THR A 36 -10.56 0.14 -5.95
C THR A 36 -11.31 0.13 -4.61
N PRO A 37 -10.69 0.57 -3.49
CA PRO A 37 -11.40 0.71 -2.22
C PRO A 37 -12.63 1.63 -2.32
N PHE A 38 -12.56 2.68 -3.13
CA PHE A 38 -13.71 3.54 -3.43
C PHE A 38 -14.86 2.74 -4.06
N LYS A 39 -14.57 1.89 -5.05
CA LYS A 39 -15.57 1.05 -5.71
C LYS A 39 -16.16 0.01 -4.74
N ALA A 40 -15.33 -0.57 -3.88
CA ALA A 40 -15.79 -1.49 -2.85
C ALA A 40 -16.76 -0.82 -1.87
N LEU A 41 -16.52 0.45 -1.52
CA LEU A 41 -17.35 1.20 -0.57
C LEU A 41 -18.63 1.75 -1.20
N TYR A 42 -18.56 2.28 -2.42
CA TYR A 42 -19.66 3.03 -3.03
C TYR A 42 -20.33 2.31 -4.21
N GLY A 43 -19.83 1.15 -4.63
CA GLY A 43 -20.38 0.37 -5.75
C GLY A 43 -20.21 1.01 -7.14
N ARG A 44 -19.49 2.14 -7.24
CA ARG A 44 -19.23 2.87 -8.50
C ARG A 44 -17.76 3.20 -8.65
N ASP A 45 -17.32 3.40 -9.88
CA ASP A 45 -15.94 3.79 -10.14
C ASP A 45 -15.63 5.19 -9.57
N PRO A 46 -14.39 5.44 -9.09
CA PRO A 46 -14.01 6.74 -8.56
C PRO A 46 -14.13 7.83 -9.63
N PRO A 47 -14.53 9.06 -9.26
CA PRO A 47 -14.58 10.17 -10.20
C PRO A 47 -13.20 10.37 -10.84
N GLN A 48 -13.14 10.39 -12.17
CA GLN A 48 -11.90 10.75 -12.85
C GLN A 48 -11.60 12.22 -12.60
N LEU A 49 -10.35 12.55 -12.25
CA LEU A 49 -9.93 13.93 -12.12
C LEU A 49 -9.98 14.55 -13.51
N ILE A 50 -10.97 15.43 -13.72
CA ILE A 50 -11.45 15.94 -15.01
C ILE A 50 -10.36 16.60 -15.84
N ARG A 51 -9.27 17.07 -15.21
CA ARG A 51 -8.10 17.62 -15.89
C ARG A 51 -6.81 17.15 -15.26
N THR A 52 -6.04 16.41 -16.06
CA THR A 52 -4.64 16.06 -15.83
C THR A 52 -3.68 16.92 -16.64
N ARG A 53 -4.15 17.61 -17.70
CA ARG A 53 -3.32 18.41 -18.60
C ARG A 53 -3.82 19.84 -18.67
N GLY A 54 -2.92 20.80 -18.52
CA GLY A 54 -3.20 22.22 -18.77
C GLY A 54 -3.41 22.48 -20.26
N SER A 55 -4.35 23.37 -20.57
CA SER A 55 -4.51 23.96 -21.90
C SER A 55 -3.73 25.27 -21.98
N THR A 56 -3.27 25.65 -23.17
CA THR A 56 -2.66 26.97 -23.42
C THR A 56 -3.62 28.14 -23.18
N GLN A 57 -4.93 27.86 -23.05
CA GLN A 57 -5.93 28.86 -22.70
C GLN A 57 -6.16 29.01 -21.19
N ASP A 58 -5.47 28.22 -20.38
CA ASP A 58 -5.63 28.30 -18.93
C ASP A 58 -4.89 29.52 -18.36
N PRO A 59 -5.39 30.12 -17.27
CA PRO A 59 -4.64 31.12 -16.52
C PRO A 59 -3.26 30.56 -16.10
N PRO A 60 -2.20 31.40 -16.07
CA PRO A 60 -0.85 30.96 -15.73
C PRO A 60 -0.76 30.19 -14.39
N ASP A 61 -1.51 30.61 -13.38
CA ASP A 61 -1.57 29.94 -12.07
C ASP A 61 -2.15 28.52 -12.16
N VAL A 62 -3.17 28.32 -13.00
CA VAL A 62 -3.79 27.00 -13.22
C VAL A 62 -2.82 26.09 -13.94
N GLN A 63 -2.10 26.63 -14.94
CA GLN A 63 -1.09 25.87 -15.67
C GLN A 63 0.06 25.43 -14.76
N ALA A 64 0.58 26.34 -13.92
CA ALA A 64 1.64 26.03 -12.95
C ALA A 64 1.19 25.01 -11.91
N HIS A 65 -0.06 25.08 -11.44
CA HIS A 65 -0.60 24.11 -10.50
C HIS A 65 -0.74 22.71 -11.12
N LEU A 66 -1.20 22.64 -12.38
CA LEU A 66 -1.35 21.37 -13.10
C LEU A 66 0.01 20.72 -13.41
N SER A 67 1.02 21.51 -13.81
CA SER A 67 2.37 20.97 -14.06
C SER A 67 3.03 20.47 -12.78
N TYR A 68 2.95 21.24 -11.69
CA TYR A 68 3.45 20.82 -10.38
C TYR A 68 2.82 19.51 -9.93
N ARG A 69 1.50 19.37 -10.14
CA ARG A 69 0.78 18.14 -9.83
C ARG A 69 1.26 16.98 -10.71
N GLU A 70 1.44 17.16 -12.00
CA GLU A 70 1.94 16.12 -12.91
C GLU A 70 3.32 15.60 -12.48
N ASP A 71 4.25 16.49 -12.17
CA ASP A 71 5.59 16.13 -11.67
C ASP A 71 5.50 15.34 -10.36
N LEU A 72 4.66 15.79 -9.44
CA LEU A 72 4.43 15.11 -8.16
C LEU A 72 3.84 13.71 -8.36
N LEU A 73 2.96 13.53 -9.35
CA LEU A 73 2.40 12.22 -9.68
C LEU A 73 3.44 11.28 -10.27
N GLN A 74 4.30 11.77 -11.16
CA GLN A 74 5.37 10.98 -11.74
C GLN A 74 6.36 10.51 -10.67
N GLN A 75 6.76 11.41 -9.78
CA GLN A 75 7.63 11.08 -8.65
C GLN A 75 6.98 10.07 -7.70
N LEU A 76 5.69 10.27 -7.38
CA LEU A 76 4.95 9.36 -6.51
C LEU A 76 4.87 7.95 -7.11
N HIS A 77 4.55 7.84 -8.39
CA HIS A 77 4.47 6.55 -9.08
C HIS A 77 5.81 5.82 -9.05
N ALA A 78 6.92 6.52 -9.31
CA ALA A 78 8.26 5.97 -9.21
C ALA A 78 8.60 5.51 -7.78
N ASN A 79 8.28 6.31 -6.77
CA ASN A 79 8.53 6.00 -5.36
C ASN A 79 7.71 4.79 -4.87
N LEU A 80 6.43 4.72 -5.26
CA LEU A 80 5.55 3.59 -4.98
C LEU A 80 6.10 2.31 -5.60
N HIS A 81 6.46 2.35 -6.88
CA HIS A 81 6.98 1.19 -7.59
C HIS A 81 8.27 0.67 -6.93
N ARG A 82 9.22 1.57 -6.63
CA ARG A 82 10.47 1.24 -5.94
C ARG A 82 10.19 0.61 -4.57
N ALA A 83 9.30 1.20 -3.78
CA ALA A 83 8.97 0.69 -2.46
C ALA A 83 8.30 -0.70 -2.54
N GLN A 84 7.45 -0.96 -3.54
CA GLN A 84 6.81 -2.26 -3.75
C GLN A 84 7.86 -3.32 -4.09
N GLN A 85 8.79 -2.98 -4.98
CA GLN A 85 9.91 -3.85 -5.34
C GLN A 85 10.81 -4.17 -4.13
N SER A 86 11.16 -3.17 -3.32
CA SER A 86 11.95 -3.38 -2.10
C SER A 86 11.22 -4.26 -1.08
N MET A 87 9.92 -4.03 -0.88
CA MET A 87 9.09 -4.87 0.01
C MET A 87 9.05 -6.32 -0.48
N LYS A 88 8.84 -6.54 -1.79
CA LYS A 88 8.85 -7.88 -2.40
C LYS A 88 10.21 -8.55 -2.23
N SER A 89 11.30 -7.89 -2.63
CA SER A 89 12.65 -8.43 -2.48
C SER A 89 12.97 -8.79 -1.03
N ASN A 90 12.60 -7.94 -0.07
CA ASN A 90 12.85 -8.21 1.33
C ASN A 90 12.00 -9.36 1.90
N ALA A 91 10.75 -9.49 1.45
CA ALA A 91 9.91 -10.63 1.82
C ALA A 91 10.45 -11.93 1.24
N ASP A 92 10.86 -11.92 -0.03
CA ASP A 92 11.35 -13.10 -0.74
C ASP A 92 12.68 -13.61 -0.16
N LYS A 93 13.57 -12.74 0.37
CA LYS A 93 14.82 -13.15 1.05
C LYS A 93 14.63 -14.19 2.16
N ASN A 94 13.51 -14.12 2.88
CA ASN A 94 13.24 -14.98 4.04
C ASN A 94 12.22 -16.08 3.74
N ARG A 95 11.62 -16.10 2.55
CA ARG A 95 10.70 -17.17 2.15
C ARG A 95 11.49 -18.42 1.78
N ARG A 96 11.32 -19.46 2.59
CA ARG A 96 11.81 -20.81 2.27
C ARG A 96 10.65 -21.63 1.74
N PHE A 97 10.87 -22.31 0.63
CA PHE A 97 9.93 -23.33 0.16
C PHE A 97 10.17 -24.58 1.01
N LEU A 98 9.27 -24.83 1.95
CA LEU A 98 9.30 -25.97 2.86
C LEU A 98 8.14 -26.88 2.50
N GLU A 99 8.46 -28.08 2.04
CA GLU A 99 7.48 -29.16 1.89
C GLU A 99 7.54 -30.04 3.14
N PHE A 100 6.38 -30.24 3.77
CA PHE A 100 6.26 -31.14 4.92
C PHE A 100 5.69 -32.46 4.45
N GLN A 101 6.30 -33.56 4.89
CA GLN A 101 5.78 -34.90 4.61
C GLN A 101 4.69 -35.27 5.62
N VAL A 102 3.70 -36.03 5.13
CA VAL A 102 2.64 -36.59 5.98
C VAL A 102 3.28 -37.48 7.05
N GLY A 103 2.97 -37.22 8.32
CA GLY A 103 3.56 -37.91 9.48
C GLY A 103 4.82 -37.25 10.07
N GLY A 104 5.34 -36.17 9.47
CA GLY A 104 6.44 -35.39 10.03
C GLY A 104 6.02 -34.53 11.22
N LEU A 105 6.87 -34.46 12.25
CA LEU A 105 6.65 -33.56 13.39
C LEU A 105 7.06 -32.12 13.02
N VAL A 106 6.15 -31.17 13.25
CA VAL A 106 6.37 -29.74 12.99
C VAL A 106 6.03 -28.90 14.22
N LEU A 107 6.81 -27.84 14.45
CA LEU A 107 6.56 -26.89 15.53
C LEU A 107 5.60 -25.80 15.05
N VAL A 108 4.50 -25.61 15.77
CA VAL A 108 3.52 -24.56 15.50
C VAL A 108 3.80 -23.36 16.40
N LYS A 109 3.97 -22.18 15.80
CA LYS A 109 4.06 -20.93 16.56
C LYS A 109 2.64 -20.43 16.88
N LEU A 110 2.16 -20.72 18.08
CA LEU A 110 0.86 -20.30 18.55
C LEU A 110 0.87 -18.83 18.98
N GLN A 111 -0.23 -18.11 18.72
CA GLN A 111 -0.49 -16.80 19.31
C GLN A 111 -1.57 -16.98 20.39
N PRO A 112 -1.22 -16.88 21.69
CA PRO A 112 -2.09 -17.28 22.80
C PRO A 112 -3.50 -16.66 22.79
N TYR A 113 -3.63 -15.45 22.23
CA TYR A 113 -4.87 -14.67 22.26
C TYR A 113 -5.73 -14.78 20.98
N ARG A 114 -5.33 -15.58 20.00
CA ARG A 114 -6.05 -15.72 18.71
C ARG A 114 -6.60 -17.12 18.44
N GLN A 115 -6.38 -18.08 19.32
CA GLN A 115 -6.74 -19.48 19.09
C GLN A 115 -7.38 -20.10 20.33
N THR A 116 -8.67 -20.43 20.22
CA THR A 116 -9.45 -21.04 21.32
C THR A 116 -9.40 -22.56 21.29
N VAL A 117 -8.92 -23.17 20.20
CA VAL A 117 -8.93 -24.63 20.03
C VAL A 117 -7.65 -25.07 19.34
N ALA A 118 -6.62 -25.37 20.13
CA ALA A 118 -5.51 -26.21 19.70
C ALA A 118 -5.18 -27.13 20.87
N VAL A 119 -5.20 -28.44 20.65
CA VAL A 119 -4.74 -29.40 21.67
C VAL A 119 -3.22 -29.27 21.75
N ILE A 120 -2.74 -28.70 22.86
CA ILE A 120 -1.32 -28.46 23.12
C ILE A 120 -0.72 -29.77 23.63
N PHE A 121 0.14 -30.40 22.84
CA PHE A 121 1.02 -31.47 23.31
C PHE A 121 2.43 -30.91 23.49
N GLY A 122 2.85 -30.66 24.74
CA GLY A 122 4.24 -30.37 25.11
C GLY A 122 4.49 -29.05 25.85
N ASP A 123 5.32 -29.14 26.91
CA ASP A 123 5.54 -28.16 27.98
C ASP A 123 5.86 -26.73 27.54
N GLN A 124 5.09 -25.78 28.07
CA GLN A 124 5.35 -24.35 28.00
C GLN A 124 6.42 -23.95 29.01
N LYS A 125 7.60 -23.51 28.54
CA LYS A 125 8.43 -22.58 29.33
C LYS A 125 8.02 -21.16 28.98
N LEU A 126 7.26 -20.56 29.90
CA LEU A 126 6.96 -19.14 29.94
C LEU A 126 8.23 -18.39 30.38
N LEU A 127 8.74 -17.52 29.50
CA LEU A 127 9.58 -16.37 29.85
C LEU A 127 9.03 -15.15 29.12
#